data_AF-A0A7N6B744-F1
#
_entry.id   AF-A0A7N6B744-F1
#
_cell.length_a   1.000
_cell.length_b   1.000
_cell.length_c   1.000
_cell.angle_alpha   90.00
_cell.angle_beta   90.00
_cell.angle_gamma   90.00
#
_symmetry.space_group_name_H-M   'P 1'
#
loop_
_entity.id
_entity.type
_entity.pdbx_description
1 polymer ?
#
loop_
_entity_poly.entity_id
_entity_poly.type
_entity_poly.pdbx_seq_one_letter_code
_entity_poly.pdbx_strand_id
1 'polypeptide(L)'
;LIDSHFVNQLRVSLLLCFCLSSASSSKLVCHMTNWAQYRPSDGKFTPDNIDPFLCTHVIYALATINSFNQISPVEWNDEQQFVRLNSFKNVNPDLKTLLTVGGTVNGISPFVAVVAKPESRAAFIKSAISYLRTHNFDGLNLAWEYPGHNGSPQDDKERFTLLELSTAFEDDARDNRRTQLLLSANVAALAPTIERAYEVDKISPHFDFINVLTYDYHGSWEPVTGHNSPLHRSSLDSGSHIHHNINSSISHWLDLGAPAEKLLLGFPTFGRTFRLTSGITSLGAPANGPADAGPYTRTAGFWSYYEICDFLPSATVEWIPEQEVPYATYASSWLGYDDKRSFSSKVQWMTANHLGGAHVWTLDMDDFSGTFCSAGAYPLINHLRLSMGGGEYIVMFCLTSIYCVYNICFYTSNIAGFPPKPTTTPAPTTTKDPLADICRGRPDGLYENPADKTTYFQCHVGNTYLHHCQSGLIFWDSCKCCDWP
;
A
#
# COMPACT_ATOMS: atom_id res chain seq x y z
N LEU A 1 -39.09 22.64 -32.82
CA LEU A 1 -39.55 21.54 -31.95
C LEU A 1 -38.36 20.62 -31.75
N ILE A 2 -37.68 20.74 -30.61
CA ILE A 2 -36.56 19.85 -30.29
C ILE A 2 -37.19 18.49 -29.99
N ASP A 3 -36.73 17.47 -30.71
CA ASP A 3 -37.27 16.12 -30.67
C ASP A 3 -37.19 15.55 -29.25
N SER A 4 -38.34 15.18 -28.68
CA SER A 4 -38.44 14.66 -27.30
C SER A 4 -37.64 13.37 -27.12
N HIS A 5 -37.38 12.65 -28.22
CA HIS A 5 -36.52 11.48 -28.24
C HIS A 5 -35.04 11.81 -27.99
N PHE A 6 -34.56 12.94 -28.52
CA PHE A 6 -33.17 13.39 -28.35
C PHE A 6 -32.90 13.85 -26.92
N VAL A 7 -33.86 14.55 -26.30
CA VAL A 7 -33.77 15.01 -24.91
C VAL A 7 -33.79 13.83 -23.93
N ASN A 8 -34.59 12.79 -24.21
CA ASN A 8 -34.61 11.59 -23.38
C ASN A 8 -33.34 10.75 -23.50
N GLN A 9 -32.75 10.61 -24.70
CA GLN A 9 -31.46 9.94 -24.84
C GLN A 9 -30.33 10.69 -24.13
N LEU A 10 -30.32 12.03 -24.19
CA LEU A 10 -29.33 12.83 -23.46
C LEU A 10 -29.45 12.65 -21.94
N ARG A 11 -30.69 12.56 -21.42
CA ARG A 11 -30.94 12.32 -19.98
C ARG A 11 -30.51 10.92 -19.55
N VAL A 12 -30.80 9.89 -20.35
CA VAL A 12 -30.40 8.51 -20.06
C VAL A 12 -28.88 8.36 -20.14
N SER A 13 -28.21 9.00 -21.10
CA SER A 13 -26.75 9.03 -21.18
C SER A 13 -26.12 9.81 -20.04
N LEU A 14 -26.69 10.96 -19.60
CA LEU A 14 -26.22 11.66 -18.40
C LEU A 14 -26.41 10.82 -17.13
N LEU A 15 -27.55 10.15 -16.98
CA LEU A 15 -27.82 9.26 -15.85
C LEU A 15 -26.88 8.05 -15.85
N LEU A 16 -26.59 7.44 -17.01
CA LEU A 16 -25.57 6.39 -17.11
C LEU A 16 -24.16 6.91 -16.81
N CYS A 17 -23.80 8.12 -17.24
CA CYS A 17 -22.51 8.74 -16.90
C CYS A 17 -22.39 9.04 -15.40
N PHE A 18 -23.48 9.46 -14.74
CA PHE A 18 -23.55 9.66 -13.29
C PHE A 18 -23.55 8.33 -12.50
N CYS A 19 -24.10 7.25 -13.06
CA CYS A 19 -24.03 5.92 -12.44
C CYS A 19 -22.65 5.24 -12.63
N LEU A 20 -21.89 5.61 -13.66
CA LEU A 20 -20.54 5.10 -13.93
C LEU A 20 -19.42 5.88 -13.21
N SER A 21 -19.73 7.01 -12.56
CA SER A 21 -18.74 7.82 -11.83
C SER A 21 -18.68 7.53 -10.32
N SER A 22 -19.36 6.47 -9.85
CA SER A 22 -19.22 5.97 -8.47
C SER A 22 -18.10 4.94 -8.31
N ALA A 23 -17.12 4.91 -9.21
CA ALA A 23 -15.85 4.27 -8.91
C ALA A 23 -15.07 5.22 -7.98
N SER A 24 -15.35 5.15 -6.68
CA SER A 24 -14.47 5.73 -5.68
C SER A 24 -13.08 5.12 -5.89
N SER A 25 -12.13 5.91 -6.38
CA SER A 25 -10.75 5.45 -6.56
C SER A 25 -10.21 5.04 -5.19
N SER A 26 -9.99 3.74 -4.98
CA SER A 26 -9.44 3.23 -3.72
C SER A 26 -8.07 3.86 -3.45
N LYS A 27 -7.86 4.34 -2.21
CA LYS A 27 -6.59 4.96 -1.81
C LYS A 27 -5.58 3.88 -1.47
N LEU A 28 -4.35 4.00 -1.97
CA LEU A 28 -3.20 3.24 -1.48
C LEU A 28 -2.24 4.24 -0.85
N VAL A 29 -2.22 4.26 0.48
CA VAL A 29 -1.48 5.23 1.29
C VAL A 29 -0.25 4.56 1.89
N CYS A 30 0.94 5.01 1.56
CA CYS A 30 2.17 4.34 1.96
C CYS A 30 2.99 5.21 2.91
N HIS A 31 3.34 4.67 4.08
CA HIS A 31 4.19 5.38 5.03
C HIS A 31 5.67 5.15 4.72
N MET A 32 6.47 6.22 4.80
CA MET A 32 7.92 6.13 4.91
C MET A 32 8.37 6.63 6.28
N THR A 33 9.49 6.12 6.77
CA THR A 33 10.03 6.52 8.08
C THR A 33 11.38 7.21 7.95
N ASN A 34 11.56 8.35 8.63
CA ASN A 34 12.77 9.16 8.53
C ASN A 34 13.97 8.55 9.24
N TRP A 35 13.76 7.64 10.19
CA TRP A 35 14.84 6.89 10.84
C TRP A 35 15.35 5.70 10.00
N ALA A 36 14.63 5.26 8.97
CA ALA A 36 15.09 4.17 8.10
C ALA A 36 16.36 4.52 7.32
N GLN A 37 16.73 5.80 7.24
CA GLN A 37 18.00 6.26 6.68
C GLN A 37 19.24 5.76 7.44
N TYR A 38 19.05 5.29 8.69
CA TYR A 38 20.12 4.81 9.57
C TYR A 38 20.25 3.28 9.60
N ARG A 39 19.38 2.56 8.88
CA ARG A 39 19.54 1.11 8.75
C ARG A 39 20.85 0.80 8.03
N PRO A 40 21.54 -0.29 8.41
CA PRO A 40 22.80 -0.66 7.80
C PRO A 40 22.62 -1.14 6.37
N SER A 41 23.68 -1.01 5.56
CA SER A 41 23.82 -1.66 4.26
C SER A 41 22.57 -1.47 3.38
N ASP A 42 22.08 -2.56 2.78
CA ASP A 42 20.95 -2.58 1.85
C ASP A 42 19.59 -2.33 2.52
N GLY A 43 19.52 -2.27 3.85
CA GLY A 43 18.32 -1.88 4.58
C GLY A 43 18.11 -0.36 4.68
N LYS A 44 19.11 0.44 4.28
CA LYS A 44 19.03 1.91 4.29
C LYS A 44 17.94 2.41 3.34
N PHE A 45 17.02 3.22 3.85
CA PHE A 45 15.92 3.76 3.07
C PHE A 45 15.85 5.29 3.15
N THR A 46 15.61 5.94 2.01
CA THR A 46 15.39 7.38 1.86
C THR A 46 14.30 7.62 0.80
N PRO A 47 13.80 8.86 0.61
CA PRO A 47 12.86 9.15 -0.48
C PRO A 47 13.34 8.67 -1.85
N ASP A 48 14.66 8.65 -2.10
CA ASP A 48 15.25 8.21 -3.37
C ASP A 48 14.92 6.74 -3.72
N ASN A 49 14.46 5.94 -2.75
CA ASN A 49 14.05 4.55 -2.96
C ASN A 49 12.58 4.40 -3.39
N ILE A 50 11.78 5.46 -3.32
CA ILE A 50 10.33 5.41 -3.55
C ILE A 50 10.04 5.45 -5.05
N ASP A 51 9.26 4.49 -5.54
CA ASP A 51 8.61 4.57 -6.85
C ASP A 51 7.41 5.54 -6.77
N PRO A 52 7.45 6.69 -7.51
CA PRO A 52 6.40 7.71 -7.44
C PRO A 52 5.04 7.25 -8.00
N PHE A 53 4.95 6.08 -8.64
CA PHE A 53 3.72 5.49 -9.16
C PHE A 53 3.23 4.29 -8.33
N LEU A 54 3.92 3.94 -7.24
CA LEU A 54 3.54 2.81 -6.40
C LEU A 54 2.28 3.07 -5.58
N CYS A 55 2.17 4.26 -5.00
CA CYS A 55 1.11 4.63 -4.06
C CYS A 55 0.40 5.91 -4.51
N THR A 56 -0.87 6.07 -4.18
CA THR A 56 -1.59 7.32 -4.47
C THR A 56 -1.21 8.43 -3.50
N HIS A 57 -0.87 8.04 -2.25
CA HIS A 57 -0.38 8.96 -1.24
C HIS A 57 0.88 8.39 -0.59
N VAL A 58 1.84 9.26 -0.29
CA VAL A 58 3.00 8.93 0.56
C VAL A 58 2.99 9.80 1.81
N ILE A 59 3.06 9.17 2.98
CA ILE A 59 3.07 9.85 4.27
C ILE A 59 4.48 9.77 4.86
N TYR A 60 5.07 10.94 5.12
CA TYR A 60 6.38 11.06 5.76
C TYR A 60 6.23 10.99 7.29
N ALA A 61 6.77 9.96 7.93
CA ALA A 61 6.82 9.80 9.38
C ALA A 61 8.25 10.07 9.91
N LEU A 62 8.47 11.03 10.81
CA LEU A 62 7.51 12.01 11.32
C LEU A 62 8.19 13.32 11.73
N ALA A 63 7.39 14.38 11.78
CA ALA A 63 7.68 15.59 12.53
C ALA A 63 7.13 15.49 13.97
N THR A 64 7.58 16.38 14.84
CA THR A 64 7.11 16.50 16.23
C THR A 64 6.54 17.89 16.50
N ILE A 65 6.13 18.14 17.74
CA ILE A 65 5.60 19.42 18.20
C ILE A 65 6.52 19.95 19.30
N ASN A 66 7.04 21.17 19.11
CA ASN A 66 7.94 21.79 20.08
C ASN A 66 7.18 22.42 21.27
N SER A 67 7.92 22.97 22.23
CA SER A 67 7.36 23.60 23.43
C SER A 67 6.49 24.85 23.18
N PHE A 68 6.50 25.40 21.97
CA PHE A 68 5.66 26.51 21.54
C PHE A 68 4.39 26.04 20.82
N ASN A 69 4.09 24.73 20.85
CA ASN A 69 3.01 24.08 20.11
C ASN A 69 3.15 24.25 18.59
N GLN A 70 4.37 24.26 18.06
CA GLN A 70 4.64 24.41 16.63
C GLN A 70 5.21 23.12 16.05
N ILE A 71 4.90 22.81 14.79
CA ILE A 71 5.54 21.70 14.08
C ILE A 71 7.05 21.94 14.04
N SER A 72 7.81 20.90 14.32
CA SER A 72 9.27 20.89 14.28
C SER A 72 9.77 19.61 13.63
N PRO A 73 10.85 19.66 12.84
CA PRO A 73 11.51 18.44 12.37
C PRO A 73 12.06 17.64 13.55
N VAL A 74 12.25 16.33 13.34
CA VAL A 74 12.88 15.41 14.30
C VAL A 74 14.32 15.16 13.89
N GLU A 75 14.55 14.86 12.62
CA GLU A 75 15.87 14.55 12.08
C GLU A 75 16.56 15.82 11.56
N TRP A 76 17.88 15.86 11.73
CA TRP A 76 18.72 16.98 11.32
C TRP A 76 18.65 17.30 9.82
N ASN A 77 18.20 16.35 9.00
CA ASN A 77 18.08 16.46 7.55
C ASN A 77 16.64 16.32 7.03
N ASP A 78 15.61 16.34 7.88
CA ASP A 78 14.20 16.17 7.48
C ASP A 78 13.83 17.12 6.33
N GLU A 79 14.19 18.40 6.42
CA GLU A 79 13.86 19.38 5.37
C GLU A 79 14.48 19.05 4.01
N GLN A 80 15.67 18.43 3.98
CA GLN A 80 16.28 17.95 2.74
C GLN A 80 15.50 16.75 2.18
N GLN A 81 15.04 15.86 3.04
CA GLN A 81 14.22 14.71 2.64
C GLN A 81 12.83 15.14 2.16
N PHE A 82 12.23 16.20 2.75
CA PHE A 82 10.97 16.77 2.28
C PHE A 82 11.09 17.28 0.84
N VAL A 83 12.17 18.00 0.53
CA VAL A 83 12.43 18.49 -0.84
C VAL A 83 12.51 17.33 -1.82
N ARG A 84 13.22 16.24 -1.47
CA ARG A 84 13.34 15.05 -2.32
C ARG A 84 11.98 14.38 -2.53
N LEU A 85 11.25 14.07 -1.45
CA LEU A 85 9.94 13.44 -1.53
C LEU A 85 8.96 14.27 -2.36
N ASN A 86 8.86 15.57 -2.08
CA ASN A 86 7.89 16.43 -2.75
C ASN A 86 8.28 16.76 -4.19
N SER A 87 9.53 16.51 -4.60
CA SER A 87 9.96 16.63 -6.00
C SER A 87 9.33 15.57 -6.91
N PHE A 88 8.86 14.45 -6.36
CA PHE A 88 8.18 13.41 -7.13
C PHE A 88 6.88 13.88 -7.78
N LYS A 89 6.28 14.97 -7.28
CA LYS A 89 5.11 15.59 -7.92
C LYS A 89 5.43 16.21 -9.29
N ASN A 90 6.69 16.42 -9.62
CA ASN A 90 7.12 16.80 -10.98
C ASN A 90 7.09 15.62 -11.96
N VAL A 91 7.15 14.39 -11.45
CA VAL A 91 7.11 13.14 -12.24
C VAL A 91 5.70 12.56 -12.26
N ASN A 92 5.03 12.54 -11.11
CA ASN A 92 3.64 12.14 -10.94
C ASN A 92 2.84 13.24 -10.24
N PRO A 93 2.18 14.16 -10.99
CA PRO A 93 1.38 15.23 -10.40
C PRO A 93 0.16 14.77 -9.57
N ASP A 94 -0.27 13.52 -9.76
CA ASP A 94 -1.40 12.95 -9.02
C ASP A 94 -1.00 12.45 -7.63
N LEU A 95 0.29 12.16 -7.42
CA LEU A 95 0.83 11.76 -6.11
C LEU A 95 0.55 12.86 -5.07
N LYS A 96 0.04 12.45 -3.91
CA LYS A 96 -0.14 13.33 -2.76
C LYS A 96 0.84 12.99 -1.65
N THR A 97 1.43 14.00 -1.04
CA THR A 97 2.35 13.82 0.07
C THR A 97 1.80 14.45 1.34
N LEU A 98 1.82 13.70 2.44
CA LEU A 98 1.40 14.20 3.76
C LEU A 98 2.55 14.10 4.75
N LEU A 99 2.58 15.02 5.71
CA LEU A 99 3.51 14.97 6.83
C LEU A 99 2.80 14.42 8.06
N THR A 100 3.34 13.37 8.68
CA THR A 100 2.87 12.91 9.98
C THR A 100 3.43 13.80 11.08
N VAL A 101 2.57 14.20 12.03
CA VAL A 101 2.97 14.80 13.30
C VAL A 101 2.55 13.90 14.45
N GLY A 102 3.49 13.57 15.33
CA GLY A 102 3.24 12.71 16.48
C GLY A 102 4.48 12.41 17.29
N GLY A 103 4.59 11.15 17.71
CA GLY A 103 5.69 10.67 18.56
C GLY A 103 5.53 11.08 20.02
N THR A 104 6.60 10.88 20.80
CA THR A 104 6.62 11.23 22.22
C THR A 104 7.85 12.05 22.56
N VAL A 105 7.70 12.98 23.50
CA VAL A 105 8.80 13.74 24.10
C VAL A 105 8.81 13.40 25.59
N ASN A 106 9.90 12.79 26.07
CA ASN A 106 10.00 12.22 27.43
C ASN A 106 8.86 11.24 27.77
N GLY A 107 8.43 10.43 26.79
CA GLY A 107 7.40 9.41 26.98
C GLY A 107 5.96 9.92 26.97
N ILE A 108 5.73 11.23 26.75
CA ILE A 108 4.41 11.83 26.68
C ILE A 108 4.18 12.41 25.28
N SER A 109 2.97 12.23 24.75
CA SER A 109 2.58 12.84 23.47
C SER A 109 2.50 14.37 23.62
N PRO A 110 3.17 15.14 22.75
CA PRO A 110 3.12 16.60 22.82
C PRO A 110 1.74 17.16 22.44
N PHE A 111 0.86 16.34 21.85
CA PHE A 111 -0.53 16.73 21.59
C PHE A 111 -1.31 17.08 22.87
N VAL A 112 -0.95 16.51 24.03
CA VAL A 112 -1.57 16.86 25.32
C VAL A 112 -1.48 18.36 25.58
N ALA A 113 -0.32 18.98 25.31
CA ALA A 113 -0.12 20.42 25.48
C ALA A 113 -0.87 21.25 24.43
N VAL A 114 -0.99 20.70 23.20
CA VAL A 114 -1.70 21.34 22.09
C VAL A 114 -3.19 21.45 22.39
N VAL A 115 -3.84 20.35 22.78
CA VAL A 115 -5.29 20.32 22.92
C VAL A 115 -5.79 20.96 24.23
N ALA A 116 -4.91 21.13 25.22
CA ALA A 116 -5.24 21.65 26.54
C ALA A 116 -5.85 23.07 26.54
N LYS A 117 -5.51 23.93 25.57
CA LYS A 117 -5.96 25.32 25.52
C LYS A 117 -6.31 25.77 24.10
N PRO A 118 -7.31 26.65 23.91
CA PRO A 118 -7.63 27.22 22.60
C PRO A 118 -6.42 27.91 21.94
N GLU A 119 -5.62 28.65 22.71
CA GLU A 119 -4.44 29.36 22.19
C GLU A 119 -3.36 28.38 21.71
N SER A 120 -3.19 27.25 22.41
CA SER A 120 -2.27 26.18 22.01
C SER A 120 -2.72 25.51 20.70
N ARG A 121 -4.01 25.22 20.56
CA ARG A 121 -4.57 24.68 19.31
C ARG A 121 -4.38 25.65 18.15
N ALA A 122 -4.67 26.93 18.36
CA ALA A 122 -4.50 27.96 17.33
C ALA A 122 -3.02 28.12 16.92
N ALA A 123 -2.08 28.07 17.87
CA ALA A 123 -0.65 28.11 17.59
C ALA A 123 -0.20 26.92 16.72
N PHE A 124 -0.68 25.71 17.07
CA PHE A 124 -0.41 24.49 16.32
C PHE A 124 -1.00 24.53 14.91
N ILE A 125 -2.28 24.86 14.76
CA ILE A 125 -2.96 24.93 13.46
C ILE A 125 -2.26 25.93 12.54
N LYS A 126 -1.94 27.13 13.04
CA LYS A 126 -1.23 28.16 12.26
C LYS A 126 0.16 27.68 11.83
N SER A 127 0.89 27.06 12.76
CA SER A 127 2.21 26.49 12.46
C SER A 127 2.11 25.37 11.42
N ALA A 128 1.10 24.49 11.53
CA ALA A 128 0.89 23.39 10.62
C ALA A 128 0.67 23.87 9.19
N ILE A 129 -0.27 24.79 8.99
CA ILE A 129 -0.54 25.39 7.66
C ILE A 129 0.74 26.01 7.10
N SER A 130 1.42 26.84 7.89
CA SER A 130 2.66 27.50 7.45
C SER A 130 3.74 26.50 7.06
N TYR A 131 3.95 25.46 7.87
CA TYR A 131 5.00 24.46 7.67
C TYR A 131 4.73 23.60 6.43
N LEU A 132 3.50 23.09 6.29
CA LEU A 132 3.11 22.25 5.15
C LEU A 132 3.22 23.00 3.82
N ARG A 133 2.73 24.25 3.77
CA ARG A 133 2.84 25.10 2.57
C ARG A 133 4.29 25.43 2.24
N THR A 134 5.13 25.70 3.25
CA THR A 134 6.55 26.02 3.05
C THR A 134 7.31 24.84 2.45
N HIS A 135 7.02 23.63 2.92
CA HIS A 135 7.70 22.41 2.47
C HIS A 135 6.98 21.68 1.34
N ASN A 136 5.94 22.26 0.75
CA ASN A 136 5.19 21.71 -0.40
C ASN A 136 4.51 20.35 -0.12
N PHE A 137 3.98 20.15 1.10
CA PHE A 137 3.10 19.02 1.41
C PHE A 137 1.65 19.30 0.99
N ASP A 138 0.94 18.24 0.61
CA ASP A 138 -0.48 18.29 0.24
C ASP A 138 -1.40 18.08 1.44
N GLY A 139 -0.88 17.69 2.61
CA GLY A 139 -1.71 17.52 3.80
C GLY A 139 -0.96 17.12 5.07
N LEU A 140 -1.72 16.94 6.14
CA LEU A 140 -1.25 16.57 7.48
C LEU A 140 -1.84 15.22 7.90
N ASN A 141 -1.01 14.36 8.48
CA ASN A 141 -1.45 13.13 9.14
C ASN A 141 -1.23 13.25 10.66
N LEU A 142 -2.28 13.08 11.46
CA LEU A 142 -2.18 13.09 12.92
C LEU A 142 -1.87 11.70 13.45
N ALA A 143 -0.77 11.53 14.19
CA ALA A 143 -0.39 10.27 14.82
C ALA A 143 -0.22 10.43 16.34
N TRP A 144 -1.33 10.73 17.03
CA TRP A 144 -1.38 10.72 18.49
C TRP A 144 -1.73 9.30 18.97
N GLU A 145 -0.78 8.61 19.58
CA GLU A 145 -0.97 7.26 20.12
C GLU A 145 -0.92 7.23 21.66
N TYR A 146 -2.02 7.42 22.40
CA TYR A 146 -3.38 7.78 21.97
C TYR A 146 -3.98 8.81 22.95
N PRO A 147 -4.98 9.62 22.55
CA PRO A 147 -5.77 10.40 23.49
C PRO A 147 -6.29 9.51 24.64
N GLY A 148 -6.18 9.96 25.89
CA GLY A 148 -6.58 9.19 27.08
C GLY A 148 -5.62 8.06 27.49
N HIS A 149 -4.47 7.91 26.82
CA HIS A 149 -3.43 6.92 27.13
C HIS A 149 -2.06 7.56 27.41
N ASN A 150 -1.15 6.81 28.05
CA ASN A 150 0.27 7.17 28.20
C ASN A 150 0.51 8.60 28.76
N GLY A 151 -0.23 8.98 29.80
CA GLY A 151 -0.15 10.29 30.44
C GLY A 151 -1.12 11.34 29.90
N SER A 152 -1.85 11.06 28.83
CA SER A 152 -2.97 11.89 28.35
C SER A 152 -4.21 11.73 29.25
N PRO A 153 -4.78 12.83 29.78
CA PRO A 153 -6.03 12.83 30.54
C PRO A 153 -7.22 12.25 29.75
N GLN A 154 -8.24 11.77 30.46
CA GLN A 154 -9.44 11.23 29.81
C GLN A 154 -10.21 12.29 29.01
N ASP A 155 -10.26 13.54 29.50
CA ASP A 155 -10.85 14.70 28.80
C ASP A 155 -10.18 15.00 27.44
N ASP A 156 -9.00 14.43 27.16
CA ASP A 156 -8.37 14.61 25.86
C ASP A 156 -9.12 13.91 24.73
N LYS A 157 -10.04 12.98 25.03
CA LYS A 157 -11.01 12.44 24.08
C LYS A 157 -11.80 13.56 23.41
N GLU A 158 -12.48 14.38 24.20
CA GLU A 158 -13.28 15.49 23.69
C GLU A 158 -12.39 16.61 23.14
N ARG A 159 -11.22 16.85 23.74
CA ARG A 159 -10.30 17.89 23.25
C ARG A 159 -9.65 17.55 21.91
N PHE A 160 -9.49 16.26 21.59
CA PHE A 160 -9.06 15.83 20.26
C PHE A 160 -10.10 16.22 19.21
N THR A 161 -11.39 16.06 19.50
CA THR A 161 -12.50 16.51 18.64
C THR A 161 -12.49 18.02 18.41
N LEU A 162 -11.97 18.81 19.35
CA LEU A 162 -11.85 20.27 19.24
C LEU A 162 -10.65 20.75 18.39
N LEU A 163 -9.92 19.86 17.73
CA LEU A 163 -8.90 20.25 16.75
C LEU A 163 -9.56 20.70 15.45
N GLU A 164 -9.78 22.00 15.32
CA GLU A 164 -10.43 22.68 14.18
C GLU A 164 -9.57 22.73 12.89
N LEU A 165 -8.75 21.69 12.65
CA LEU A 165 -7.83 21.62 11.50
C LEU A 165 -8.57 21.61 10.16
N SER A 166 -9.66 20.84 10.03
CA SER A 166 -10.45 20.78 8.77
C SER A 166 -10.94 22.16 8.36
N THR A 167 -11.62 22.85 9.29
CA THR A 167 -12.12 24.23 9.06
C THR A 167 -10.99 25.19 8.73
N ALA A 168 -9.87 25.11 9.45
CA ALA A 168 -8.73 25.98 9.19
C ALA A 168 -8.06 25.71 7.82
N PHE A 169 -8.05 24.46 7.34
CA PHE A 169 -7.55 24.10 6.02
C PHE A 169 -8.49 24.57 4.90
N GLU A 170 -9.81 24.50 5.12
CA GLU A 170 -10.82 25.07 4.22
C GLU A 170 -10.69 26.60 4.12
N ASP A 171 -10.53 27.27 5.27
CA ASP A 171 -10.35 28.71 5.35
C ASP A 171 -9.05 29.16 4.65
N ASP A 172 -7.91 28.49 4.91
CA ASP A 172 -6.64 28.77 4.22
C ASP A 172 -6.76 28.62 2.70
N ALA A 173 -7.45 27.57 2.24
CA ALA A 173 -7.66 27.29 0.83
C ALA A 173 -8.49 28.40 0.16
N ARG A 174 -9.61 28.78 0.78
CA ARG A 174 -10.52 29.81 0.30
C ARG A 174 -9.84 31.18 0.28
N ASP A 175 -9.23 31.58 1.39
CA ASP A 175 -8.72 32.93 1.58
C ASP A 175 -7.46 33.19 0.73
N ASN A 176 -6.64 32.14 0.50
CA ASN A 176 -5.42 32.23 -0.32
C ASN A 176 -5.58 31.69 -1.74
N ARG A 177 -6.78 31.23 -2.14
CA ARG A 177 -7.07 30.62 -3.46
C ARG A 177 -6.11 29.48 -3.81
N ARG A 178 -5.92 28.56 -2.87
CA ARG A 178 -5.06 27.38 -3.01
C ARG A 178 -5.87 26.11 -2.89
N THR A 179 -5.31 24.99 -3.36
CA THR A 179 -5.86 23.67 -3.07
C THR A 179 -5.90 23.44 -1.56
N GLN A 180 -7.02 22.95 -1.05
CA GLN A 180 -7.17 22.57 0.35
C GLN A 180 -6.16 21.49 0.73
N LEU A 181 -5.58 21.64 1.92
CA LEU A 181 -4.70 20.63 2.49
C LEU A 181 -5.55 19.42 2.93
N LEU A 182 -5.06 18.22 2.67
CA LEU A 182 -5.66 16.98 3.15
C LEU A 182 -5.42 16.82 4.65
N LEU A 183 -6.36 16.19 5.35
CA LEU A 183 -6.26 15.84 6.75
C LEU A 183 -6.55 14.34 6.95
N SER A 184 -5.60 13.62 7.51
CA SER A 184 -5.75 12.22 7.90
C SER A 184 -5.30 11.97 9.33
N ALA A 185 -5.56 10.77 9.85
CA ALA A 185 -5.07 10.34 11.15
C ALA A 185 -4.73 8.85 11.17
N ASN A 186 -3.70 8.50 11.93
CA ASN A 186 -3.43 7.14 12.39
C ASN A 186 -4.22 6.90 13.68
N VAL A 187 -5.05 5.86 13.68
CA VAL A 187 -6.00 5.61 14.78
C VAL A 187 -5.93 4.17 15.28
N ALA A 188 -6.35 3.98 16.53
CA ALA A 188 -6.28 2.70 17.21
C ALA A 188 -7.22 1.65 16.58
N ALA A 189 -6.84 0.38 16.68
CA ALA A 189 -7.66 -0.74 16.23
C ALA A 189 -8.45 -1.44 17.36
N LEU A 190 -8.00 -1.37 18.61
CA LEU A 190 -8.64 -2.08 19.72
C LEU A 190 -9.82 -1.29 20.28
N ALA A 191 -11.00 -1.91 20.38
CA ALA A 191 -12.23 -1.28 20.86
C ALA A 191 -12.06 -0.52 22.20
N PRO A 192 -11.41 -1.08 23.25
CA PRO A 192 -11.20 -0.35 24.50
C PRO A 192 -10.39 0.95 24.34
N THR A 193 -9.45 0.97 23.39
CA THR A 193 -8.67 2.18 23.07
C THR A 193 -9.50 3.16 22.24
N ILE A 194 -10.27 2.67 21.27
CA ILE A 194 -11.14 3.50 20.43
C ILE A 194 -12.17 4.24 21.29
N GLU A 195 -12.88 3.51 22.15
CA GLU A 195 -13.90 4.07 23.05
C GLU A 195 -13.31 5.11 24.02
N ARG A 196 -12.06 4.93 24.44
CA ARG A 196 -11.38 5.88 25.31
C ARG A 196 -10.88 7.11 24.56
N ALA A 197 -10.41 6.96 23.34
CA ALA A 197 -9.65 8.00 22.65
C ALA A 197 -10.49 8.89 21.72
N TYR A 198 -11.61 8.39 21.18
CA TYR A 198 -12.25 9.04 20.03
C TYR A 198 -13.77 9.20 20.17
N GLU A 199 -14.27 10.36 19.77
CA GLU A 199 -15.68 10.57 19.41
C GLU A 199 -15.85 10.31 17.91
N VAL A 200 -15.87 9.02 17.54
CA VAL A 200 -15.73 8.54 16.15
C VAL A 200 -16.68 9.22 15.17
N ASP A 201 -17.97 9.34 15.51
CA ASP A 201 -19.01 9.99 14.70
C ASP A 201 -18.74 11.48 14.48
N LYS A 202 -18.11 12.15 15.45
CA LYS A 202 -17.78 13.57 15.37
C LYS A 202 -16.49 13.83 14.60
N ILE A 203 -15.46 12.99 14.77
CA ILE A 203 -14.16 13.21 14.14
C ILE A 203 -14.10 12.72 12.69
N SER A 204 -14.78 11.62 12.36
CA SER A 204 -14.67 10.98 11.03
C SER A 204 -15.11 11.87 9.86
N PRO A 205 -16.14 12.73 9.99
CA PRO A 205 -16.49 13.70 8.95
C PRO A 205 -15.37 14.69 8.61
N HIS A 206 -14.46 14.99 9.54
CA HIS A 206 -13.40 15.98 9.36
C HIS A 206 -12.13 15.44 8.71
N PHE A 207 -11.96 14.13 8.62
CA PHE A 207 -10.82 13.50 7.94
C PHE A 207 -11.13 13.18 6.48
N ASP A 208 -10.17 13.38 5.57
CA ASP A 208 -10.27 12.89 4.19
C ASP A 208 -10.17 11.36 4.13
N PHE A 209 -9.36 10.78 5.01
CA PHE A 209 -9.25 9.34 5.24
C PHE A 209 -8.60 9.05 6.60
N ILE A 210 -8.79 7.83 7.10
CA ILE A 210 -8.40 7.37 8.43
C ILE A 210 -7.59 6.09 8.29
N ASN A 211 -6.34 6.11 8.72
CA ASN A 211 -5.45 4.95 8.70
C ASN A 211 -5.67 4.14 9.99
N VAL A 212 -6.46 3.07 9.94
CA VAL A 212 -6.68 2.22 11.13
C VAL A 212 -5.49 1.29 11.29
N LEU A 213 -4.80 1.35 12.43
CA LEU A 213 -3.58 0.59 12.71
C LEU A 213 -3.89 -0.89 13.02
N THR A 214 -4.39 -1.63 12.02
CA THR A 214 -4.87 -3.01 12.15
C THR A 214 -3.73 -4.04 12.12
N TYR A 215 -2.73 -3.82 12.94
CA TYR A 215 -1.57 -4.68 13.19
C TYR A 215 -1.13 -4.47 14.63
N ASP A 216 -0.10 -5.19 15.09
CA ASP A 216 0.32 -5.23 16.49
C ASP A 216 -0.78 -5.73 17.44
N TYR A 217 -1.66 -6.61 16.97
CA TYR A 217 -2.66 -7.27 17.80
C TYR A 217 -2.03 -8.22 18.82
N HIS A 218 -0.96 -8.88 18.40
CA HIS A 218 -0.18 -9.82 19.20
C HIS A 218 1.32 -9.60 18.99
N GLY A 219 2.11 -9.90 20.01
CA GLY A 219 3.55 -9.74 19.96
C GLY A 219 4.25 -10.22 21.22
N SER A 220 5.57 -10.10 21.26
CA SER A 220 6.43 -10.68 22.30
C SER A 220 6.20 -10.16 23.73
N TRP A 221 5.28 -9.21 23.92
CA TRP A 221 4.77 -8.80 25.22
C TRP A 221 3.78 -9.82 25.82
N GLU A 222 3.31 -10.79 25.04
CA GLU A 222 2.43 -11.88 25.47
C GLU A 222 3.22 -13.16 25.80
N PRO A 223 2.70 -14.00 26.73
CA PRO A 223 3.35 -15.26 27.11
C PRO A 223 3.09 -16.42 26.13
N VAL A 224 2.31 -16.18 25.07
CA VAL A 224 1.95 -17.16 24.04
C VAL A 224 2.06 -16.53 22.66
N THR A 225 2.31 -17.35 21.65
CA THR A 225 2.39 -16.89 20.26
C THR A 225 1.02 -16.43 19.75
N GLY A 226 1.02 -15.31 19.02
CA GLY A 226 -0.16 -14.74 18.38
C GLY A 226 0.24 -14.02 17.10
N HIS A 227 -0.67 -13.94 16.14
CA HIS A 227 -0.36 -13.35 14.84
C HIS A 227 -0.38 -11.81 14.87
N ASN A 228 0.54 -11.15 14.15
CA ASN A 228 0.65 -9.69 14.12
C ASN A 228 -0.65 -8.98 13.66
N SER A 229 -1.24 -9.46 12.57
CA SER A 229 -2.38 -8.83 11.90
C SER A 229 -3.39 -9.86 11.37
N PRO A 230 -4.08 -10.63 12.24
CA PRO A 230 -5.05 -11.64 11.82
C PRO A 230 -6.32 -10.98 11.25
N LEU A 231 -6.85 -11.53 10.15
CA LEU A 231 -8.07 -11.00 9.51
C LEU A 231 -9.32 -11.25 10.35
N HIS A 232 -9.42 -12.45 10.91
CA HIS A 232 -10.52 -12.90 11.76
C HIS A 232 -9.98 -13.50 13.06
N ARG A 233 -10.88 -13.81 13.98
CA ARG A 233 -10.55 -14.56 15.20
C ARG A 233 -10.29 -16.04 14.90
N SER A 234 -9.45 -16.65 15.73
CA SER A 234 -9.28 -18.09 15.87
C SER A 234 -10.25 -18.67 16.90
N SER A 235 -10.52 -19.97 16.81
CA SER A 235 -11.20 -20.78 17.82
C SER A 235 -10.39 -20.91 19.12
N LEU A 236 -9.08 -20.65 19.07
CA LEU A 236 -8.20 -20.59 20.24
C LEU A 236 -8.26 -19.25 20.99
N ASP A 237 -8.80 -18.21 20.35
CA ASP A 237 -8.90 -16.89 20.97
C ASP A 237 -9.95 -16.91 22.09
N SER A 238 -9.61 -16.29 23.22
CA SER A 238 -10.48 -16.21 24.39
C SER A 238 -10.33 -14.88 25.12
N GLY A 239 -11.28 -14.54 25.99
CA GLY A 239 -11.27 -13.25 26.69
C GLY A 239 -11.29 -12.08 25.71
N SER A 240 -10.41 -11.09 25.92
CA SER A 240 -10.30 -9.93 25.02
C SER A 240 -9.72 -10.28 23.64
N HIS A 241 -8.97 -11.37 23.51
CA HIS A 241 -8.29 -11.74 22.26
C HIS A 241 -9.27 -12.08 21.13
N ILE A 242 -10.53 -12.41 21.46
CA ILE A 242 -11.58 -12.62 20.44
C ILE A 242 -11.82 -11.36 19.57
N HIS A 243 -11.40 -10.19 20.05
CA HIS A 243 -11.51 -8.90 19.37
C HIS A 243 -10.18 -8.41 18.78
N HIS A 244 -9.09 -9.16 18.94
CA HIS A 244 -7.76 -8.79 18.45
C HIS A 244 -7.58 -9.21 16.99
N ASN A 245 -8.44 -8.70 16.11
CA ASN A 245 -8.41 -8.99 14.67
C ASN A 245 -9.03 -7.85 13.85
N ILE A 246 -8.66 -7.80 12.56
CA ILE A 246 -9.07 -6.77 11.60
C ILE A 246 -10.60 -6.64 11.56
N ASN A 247 -11.31 -7.76 11.43
CA ASN A 247 -12.77 -7.75 11.30
C ASN A 247 -13.43 -7.08 12.51
N SER A 248 -13.05 -7.46 13.73
CA SER A 248 -13.60 -6.85 14.95
C SER A 248 -13.28 -5.35 15.04
N SER A 249 -12.06 -4.95 14.69
CA SER A 249 -11.64 -3.54 14.76
C SER A 249 -12.39 -2.64 13.80
N ILE A 250 -12.45 -3.04 12.52
CA ILE A 250 -13.10 -2.23 11.49
C ILE A 250 -14.62 -2.22 11.70
N SER A 251 -15.24 -3.36 12.04
CA SER A 251 -16.68 -3.38 12.37
C SER A 251 -17.00 -2.41 13.51
N HIS A 252 -16.15 -2.33 14.54
CA HIS A 252 -16.37 -1.40 15.64
C HIS A 252 -16.25 0.08 15.22
N TRP A 253 -15.30 0.44 14.35
CA TRP A 253 -15.24 1.80 13.78
C TRP A 253 -16.51 2.15 12.99
N LEU A 254 -17.01 1.20 12.18
CA LEU A 254 -18.25 1.38 11.42
C LEU A 254 -19.47 1.52 12.35
N ASP A 255 -19.57 0.67 13.38
CA ASP A 255 -20.67 0.70 14.36
C ASP A 255 -20.72 2.02 15.15
N LEU A 256 -19.56 2.65 15.37
CA LEU A 256 -19.43 3.96 16.00
C LEU A 256 -19.64 5.14 15.04
N GLY A 257 -19.97 4.89 13.77
CA GLY A 257 -20.39 5.91 12.81
C GLY A 257 -19.30 6.43 11.87
N ALA A 258 -18.15 5.75 11.76
CA ALA A 258 -17.16 6.11 10.74
C ALA A 258 -17.65 5.72 9.33
N PRO A 259 -17.60 6.62 8.33
CA PRO A 259 -17.92 6.26 6.95
C PRO A 259 -16.93 5.24 6.39
N ALA A 260 -17.41 4.14 5.83
CA ALA A 260 -16.59 3.04 5.32
C ALA A 260 -15.56 3.53 4.29
N GLU A 261 -15.99 4.41 3.39
CA GLU A 261 -15.18 5.00 2.33
C GLU A 261 -14.03 5.91 2.82
N LYS A 262 -14.02 6.25 4.12
CA LYS A 262 -12.92 6.99 4.77
C LYS A 262 -11.97 6.08 5.54
N LEU A 263 -12.37 4.86 5.91
CA LEU A 263 -11.51 3.93 6.63
C LEU A 263 -10.54 3.25 5.66
N LEU A 264 -9.24 3.32 5.95
CA LEU A 264 -8.20 2.59 5.24
C LEU A 264 -7.72 1.42 6.10
N LEU A 265 -7.71 0.22 5.50
CA LEU A 265 -7.24 -0.99 6.16
C LEU A 265 -5.70 -1.00 6.23
N GLY A 266 -5.13 -1.36 7.38
CA GLY A 266 -3.69 -1.42 7.57
C GLY A 266 -3.05 -2.73 7.09
N PHE A 267 -1.99 -2.60 6.29
CA PHE A 267 -1.19 -3.69 5.76
C PHE A 267 0.25 -3.59 6.29
N PRO A 268 0.67 -4.47 7.21
CA PRO A 268 2.04 -4.47 7.72
C PRO A 268 2.99 -5.16 6.72
N THR A 269 4.13 -4.54 6.43
CA THR A 269 5.25 -5.16 5.70
C THR A 269 6.33 -5.63 6.68
N PHE A 270 5.89 -6.09 7.86
CA PHE A 270 6.73 -6.60 8.93
C PHE A 270 5.98 -7.70 9.68
N GLY A 271 6.71 -8.47 10.47
CA GLY A 271 6.15 -9.48 11.36
C GLY A 271 6.59 -9.28 12.81
N ARG A 272 5.82 -9.87 13.71
CA ARG A 272 6.11 -9.94 15.15
C ARG A 272 6.66 -11.32 15.48
N THR A 273 7.71 -11.36 16.30
CA THR A 273 8.40 -12.60 16.61
C THR A 273 8.41 -12.93 18.09
N PHE A 274 8.46 -14.22 18.38
CA PHE A 274 8.46 -14.80 19.72
C PHE A 274 9.58 -15.83 19.87
N ARG A 275 10.06 -15.99 21.09
CA ARG A 275 10.94 -17.08 21.48
C ARG A 275 10.13 -18.19 22.17
N LEU A 276 9.96 -19.31 21.48
CA LEU A 276 9.31 -20.52 21.99
C LEU A 276 10.07 -21.10 23.18
N THR A 277 9.34 -21.61 24.16
CA THR A 277 9.91 -22.28 25.35
C THR A 277 9.77 -23.80 25.33
N SER A 278 9.10 -24.34 24.31
CA SER A 278 8.87 -25.77 24.13
C SER A 278 8.95 -26.16 22.65
N GLY A 279 8.80 -27.44 22.33
CA GLY A 279 8.70 -27.92 20.94
C GLY A 279 7.33 -27.68 20.29
N ILE A 280 6.38 -27.04 20.99
CA ILE A 280 5.07 -26.69 20.42
C ILE A 280 5.25 -25.43 19.56
N THR A 281 4.82 -25.50 18.30
CA THR A 281 5.02 -24.44 17.29
C THR A 281 3.73 -23.79 16.82
N SER A 282 2.55 -24.31 17.20
CA SER A 282 1.26 -23.81 16.75
C SER A 282 0.95 -22.40 17.27
N LEU A 283 -0.09 -21.76 16.72
CA LEU A 283 -0.71 -20.59 17.34
C LEU A 283 -1.04 -20.87 18.83
N GLY A 284 -0.77 -19.91 19.72
CA GLY A 284 -0.95 -20.06 21.16
C GLY A 284 0.15 -20.87 21.87
N ALA A 285 1.22 -21.23 21.17
CA ALA A 285 2.36 -21.92 21.77
C ALA A 285 3.01 -21.08 22.88
N PRO A 286 3.48 -21.69 23.98
CA PRO A 286 4.17 -20.98 25.05
C PRO A 286 5.45 -20.27 24.56
N ALA A 287 5.56 -18.99 24.87
CA ALA A 287 6.68 -18.14 24.51
C ALA A 287 7.21 -17.36 25.72
N ASN A 288 8.47 -16.94 25.65
CA ASN A 288 9.07 -16.06 26.65
C ASN A 288 9.89 -14.97 25.96
N GLY A 289 9.19 -13.88 25.64
CA GLY A 289 9.79 -12.70 25.04
C GLY A 289 10.10 -12.85 23.55
N PRO A 290 10.84 -11.87 23.00
CA PRO A 290 11.06 -11.76 21.57
C PRO A 290 12.07 -12.77 21.03
N ALA A 291 11.95 -13.12 19.74
CA ALA A 291 13.07 -13.71 19.01
C ALA A 291 14.18 -12.66 18.81
N ASP A 292 15.35 -13.12 18.38
CA ASP A 292 16.51 -12.25 18.22
C ASP A 292 16.26 -11.16 17.16
N ALA A 293 16.93 -10.03 17.34
CA ALA A 293 16.81 -8.90 16.43
C ALA A 293 17.28 -9.25 15.01
N GLY A 294 16.55 -8.77 14.01
CA GLY A 294 16.97 -8.89 12.61
C GLY A 294 18.23 -8.07 12.32
N PRO A 295 19.00 -8.43 11.27
CA PRO A 295 20.27 -7.78 10.96
C PRO A 295 20.14 -6.28 10.58
N TYR A 296 18.98 -5.85 10.09
CA TYR A 296 18.74 -4.49 9.59
C TYR A 296 17.85 -3.67 10.51
N THR A 297 16.70 -4.22 10.92
CA THR A 297 15.78 -3.55 11.86
C THR A 297 16.37 -3.46 13.27
N ARG A 298 17.27 -4.39 13.63
CA ARG A 298 18.03 -4.41 14.89
C ARG A 298 17.15 -4.28 16.13
N THR A 299 15.91 -4.76 16.03
CA THR A 299 14.90 -4.70 17.08
C THR A 299 14.41 -6.11 17.36
N ALA A 300 14.58 -6.58 18.60
CA ALA A 300 14.12 -7.91 19.00
C ALA A 300 12.58 -7.95 18.95
N GLY A 301 12.01 -9.05 18.46
CA GLY A 301 10.54 -9.21 18.41
C GLY A 301 9.90 -8.65 17.13
N PHE A 302 10.70 -8.16 16.20
CA PHE A 302 10.23 -7.40 15.04
C PHE A 302 11.16 -7.62 13.85
N TRP A 303 10.63 -8.12 12.73
CA TRP A 303 11.38 -8.29 11.48
C TRP A 303 10.65 -7.62 10.33
N SER A 304 11.39 -6.89 9.50
CA SER A 304 10.92 -6.40 8.21
C SER A 304 10.65 -7.56 7.24
N TYR A 305 9.84 -7.35 6.20
CA TYR A 305 9.54 -8.40 5.23
C TYR A 305 10.79 -8.93 4.52
N TYR A 306 11.76 -8.07 4.22
CA TYR A 306 13.01 -8.52 3.61
C TYR A 306 13.88 -9.36 4.57
N GLU A 307 13.84 -9.12 5.88
CA GLU A 307 14.47 -10.02 6.87
C GLU A 307 13.73 -11.35 7.00
N ILE A 308 12.41 -11.32 6.83
CA ILE A 308 11.58 -12.52 6.79
C ILE A 308 11.95 -13.37 5.57
N CYS A 309 12.19 -12.76 4.40
CA CYS A 309 12.62 -13.48 3.21
C CYS A 309 13.93 -14.27 3.41
N ASP A 310 14.87 -13.77 4.21
CA ASP A 310 16.08 -14.50 4.57
C ASP A 310 15.80 -15.67 5.55
N PHE A 311 14.77 -15.53 6.39
CA PHE A 311 14.36 -16.54 7.38
C PHE A 311 13.60 -17.71 6.76
N LEU A 312 12.70 -17.43 5.81
CA LEU A 312 11.75 -18.41 5.25
C LEU A 312 12.40 -19.68 4.65
N PRO A 313 13.53 -19.63 3.92
CA PRO A 313 14.15 -20.83 3.35
C PRO A 313 14.55 -21.89 4.37
N SER A 314 14.79 -21.51 5.62
CA SER A 314 15.13 -22.43 6.71
C SER A 314 13.93 -22.80 7.58
N ALA A 315 12.82 -22.07 7.45
CA ALA A 315 11.69 -22.18 8.35
C ALA A 315 10.61 -23.16 7.85
N THR A 316 9.86 -23.72 8.79
CA THR A 316 8.58 -24.37 8.51
C THR A 316 7.50 -23.30 8.44
N VAL A 317 6.90 -23.13 7.27
CA VAL A 317 5.81 -22.17 7.04
C VAL A 317 4.46 -22.89 7.15
N GLU A 318 3.55 -22.32 7.92
CA GLU A 318 2.20 -22.82 8.12
C GLU A 318 1.17 -21.70 7.88
N TRP A 319 -0.07 -22.10 7.63
CA TRP A 319 -1.19 -21.18 7.40
C TRP A 319 -2.22 -21.34 8.51
N ILE A 320 -2.69 -20.24 9.09
CA ILE A 320 -3.77 -20.23 10.08
C ILE A 320 -5.09 -20.01 9.32
N PRO A 321 -5.89 -21.04 9.02
CA PRO A 321 -7.03 -20.91 8.12
C PRO A 321 -8.10 -19.96 8.66
N GLU A 322 -8.35 -20.00 9.98
CA GLU A 322 -9.35 -19.17 10.64
C GLU A 322 -8.96 -17.68 10.67
N GLN A 323 -7.67 -17.36 10.65
CA GLN A 323 -7.17 -15.98 10.70
C GLN A 323 -6.74 -15.43 9.32
N GLU A 324 -6.71 -16.29 8.30
CA GLU A 324 -6.28 -16.00 6.92
C GLU A 324 -4.88 -15.38 6.79
N VAL A 325 -3.92 -15.92 7.54
CA VAL A 325 -2.55 -15.42 7.61
C VAL A 325 -1.53 -16.54 7.79
N PRO A 326 -0.28 -16.37 7.31
CA PRO A 326 0.78 -17.33 7.53
C PRO A 326 1.49 -17.12 8.88
N TYR A 327 2.21 -18.14 9.32
CA TYR A 327 3.25 -18.00 10.32
C TYR A 327 4.41 -18.92 9.96
N ALA A 328 5.59 -18.65 10.51
CA ALA A 328 6.78 -19.46 10.25
C ALA A 328 7.53 -19.76 11.54
N THR A 329 8.16 -20.94 11.59
CA THR A 329 8.94 -21.37 12.75
C THR A 329 10.29 -21.97 12.35
N TYR A 330 11.32 -21.66 13.11
CA TYR A 330 12.64 -22.26 12.97
C TYR A 330 13.36 -22.23 14.32
N ALA A 331 13.88 -23.38 14.75
CA ALA A 331 14.42 -23.56 16.10
C ALA A 331 13.43 -23.04 17.16
N SER A 332 13.84 -22.06 17.98
CA SER A 332 12.97 -21.42 18.98
C SER A 332 12.28 -20.15 18.48
N SER A 333 12.48 -19.74 17.23
CA SER A 333 11.84 -18.53 16.68
C SER A 333 10.47 -18.87 16.09
N TRP A 334 9.48 -18.09 16.47
CA TRP A 334 8.14 -18.09 15.88
C TRP A 334 7.84 -16.70 15.32
N LEU A 335 7.32 -16.63 14.09
CA LEU A 335 7.07 -15.41 13.35
C LEU A 335 5.63 -15.38 12.84
N GLY A 336 4.85 -14.38 13.25
CA GLY A 336 3.57 -14.05 12.62
C GLY A 336 3.76 -12.86 11.68
N TYR A 337 3.47 -13.04 10.40
CA TYR A 337 3.77 -12.08 9.35
C TYR A 337 2.73 -12.12 8.22
N ASP A 338 2.79 -11.16 7.32
CA ASP A 338 1.94 -11.14 6.13
C ASP A 338 2.72 -11.48 4.86
N ASP A 339 2.06 -12.17 3.93
CA ASP A 339 2.57 -12.47 2.61
C ASP A 339 1.58 -12.05 1.51
N LYS A 340 1.90 -12.34 0.24
CA LYS A 340 1.02 -12.02 -0.88
C LYS A 340 -0.36 -12.69 -0.77
N ARG A 341 -0.45 -13.87 -0.16
CA ARG A 341 -1.72 -14.59 0.00
C ARG A 341 -2.59 -13.90 1.05
N SER A 342 -2.05 -13.56 2.22
CA SER A 342 -2.81 -12.84 3.25
C SER A 342 -3.19 -11.43 2.79
N PHE A 343 -2.33 -10.77 2.02
CA PHE A 343 -2.67 -9.49 1.39
C PHE A 343 -3.87 -9.63 0.44
N SER A 344 -3.92 -10.65 -0.41
CA SER A 344 -5.09 -10.92 -1.27
C SER A 344 -6.37 -11.13 -0.46
N SER A 345 -6.31 -11.96 0.59
CA SER A 345 -7.44 -12.19 1.51
C SER A 345 -7.95 -10.89 2.14
N LYS A 346 -7.04 -10.07 2.67
CA LYS A 346 -7.36 -8.77 3.27
C LYS A 346 -7.96 -7.78 2.27
N VAL A 347 -7.47 -7.75 1.02
CA VAL A 347 -8.04 -6.89 -0.04
C VAL A 347 -9.44 -7.33 -0.44
N GLN A 348 -9.68 -8.64 -0.55
CA GLN A 348 -11.02 -9.18 -0.83
C GLN A 348 -12.00 -8.78 0.28
N TRP A 349 -11.60 -8.97 1.54
CA TRP A 349 -12.41 -8.59 2.69
C TRP A 349 -12.66 -7.07 2.76
N MET A 350 -11.63 -6.25 2.56
CA MET A 350 -11.69 -4.79 2.51
C MET A 350 -12.68 -4.30 1.43
N THR A 351 -12.61 -4.89 0.24
CA THR A 351 -13.50 -4.55 -0.89
C THR A 351 -14.94 -4.94 -0.59
N ALA A 352 -15.15 -6.13 0.00
CA ALA A 352 -16.48 -6.60 0.41
C ALA A 352 -17.12 -5.73 1.50
N ASN A 353 -16.32 -5.04 2.31
CA ASN A 353 -16.76 -4.09 3.33
C ASN A 353 -16.78 -2.63 2.86
N HIS A 354 -16.61 -2.39 1.55
CA HIS A 354 -16.68 -1.05 0.94
C HIS A 354 -15.74 -0.01 1.57
N LEU A 355 -14.56 -0.46 2.04
CA LEU A 355 -13.59 0.45 2.65
C LEU A 355 -12.94 1.38 1.62
N GLY A 356 -12.43 2.52 2.09
CA GLY A 356 -11.82 3.56 1.26
C GLY A 356 -10.51 3.15 0.57
N GLY A 357 -9.90 2.04 0.99
CA GLY A 357 -8.66 1.51 0.45
C GLY A 357 -7.73 0.98 1.55
N ALA A 358 -6.44 1.01 1.26
CA ALA A 358 -5.40 0.44 2.09
C ALA A 358 -4.38 1.51 2.51
N HIS A 359 -3.83 1.35 3.71
CA HIS A 359 -2.58 2.00 4.08
C HIS A 359 -1.51 0.97 4.47
N VAL A 360 -0.25 1.29 4.19
CA VAL A 360 0.89 0.39 4.40
C VAL A 360 1.83 0.96 5.44
N TRP A 361 2.23 0.12 6.39
CA TRP A 361 3.32 0.36 7.31
C TRP A 361 4.38 -0.74 7.14
N THR A 362 5.49 -0.49 6.43
CA THR A 362 5.94 0.73 5.73
C THR A 362 6.60 0.40 4.39
N LEU A 363 6.86 1.44 3.58
CA LEU A 363 7.65 1.31 2.35
C LEU A 363 9.04 0.72 2.62
N ASP A 364 9.66 1.15 3.72
CA ASP A 364 11.03 0.81 4.06
C ASP A 364 11.21 -0.60 4.64
N MET A 365 10.13 -1.35 4.85
CA MET A 365 10.17 -2.74 5.36
C MET A 365 9.73 -3.79 4.34
N ASP A 366 9.17 -3.37 3.21
CA ASP A 366 9.07 -4.27 2.04
C ASP A 366 10.46 -4.45 1.40
N ASP A 367 10.64 -5.43 0.51
CA ASP A 367 11.87 -5.57 -0.27
C ASP A 367 11.93 -4.49 -1.36
N PHE A 368 12.16 -3.25 -0.95
CA PHE A 368 12.09 -2.06 -1.78
C PHE A 368 13.16 -2.02 -2.88
N SER A 369 14.31 -2.67 -2.67
CA SER A 369 15.37 -2.81 -3.68
C SER A 369 15.15 -3.99 -4.62
N GLY A 370 14.37 -4.99 -4.18
CA GLY A 370 14.15 -6.25 -4.89
C GLY A 370 15.32 -7.24 -4.77
N THR A 371 16.23 -7.02 -3.82
CA THR A 371 17.47 -7.78 -3.68
C THR A 371 17.38 -8.91 -2.67
N PHE A 372 16.36 -8.94 -1.82
CA PHE A 372 16.26 -9.87 -0.69
C PHE A 372 15.37 -11.08 -1.01
N CYS A 373 14.20 -10.85 -1.58
CA CYS A 373 13.16 -11.86 -1.75
C CYS A 373 13.18 -12.53 -3.13
N SER A 374 14.10 -12.16 -4.03
CA SER A 374 14.12 -12.60 -5.43
C SER A 374 12.78 -12.39 -6.17
N ALA A 375 12.04 -11.35 -5.78
CA ALA A 375 10.67 -11.09 -6.24
C ALA A 375 10.46 -9.71 -6.89
N GLY A 376 11.56 -9.03 -7.23
CA GLY A 376 11.56 -7.64 -7.70
C GLY A 376 11.29 -6.64 -6.57
N ALA A 377 11.39 -5.35 -6.89
CA ALA A 377 11.18 -4.28 -5.92
C ALA A 377 9.73 -4.21 -5.43
N TYR A 378 9.56 -3.92 -4.14
CA TYR A 378 8.27 -3.77 -3.46
C TYR A 378 7.30 -4.94 -3.71
N PRO A 379 7.69 -6.20 -3.44
CA PRO A 379 6.89 -7.36 -3.80
C PRO A 379 5.53 -7.41 -3.09
N LEU A 380 5.42 -6.94 -1.84
CA LEU A 380 4.13 -6.89 -1.14
C LEU A 380 3.28 -5.70 -1.58
N ILE A 381 3.88 -4.51 -1.69
CA ILE A 381 3.12 -3.29 -1.99
C ILE A 381 2.67 -3.28 -3.45
N ASN A 382 3.48 -3.77 -4.40
CA ASN A 382 3.03 -3.97 -5.77
C ASN A 382 1.90 -4.99 -5.85
N HIS A 383 1.99 -6.09 -5.10
CA HIS A 383 0.92 -7.09 -5.04
C HIS A 383 -0.37 -6.49 -4.48
N LEU A 384 -0.29 -5.66 -3.44
CA LEU A 384 -1.42 -4.91 -2.90
C LEU A 384 -2.04 -3.98 -3.96
N ARG A 385 -1.23 -3.15 -4.62
CA ARG A 385 -1.67 -2.23 -5.69
C ARG A 385 -2.43 -2.98 -6.79
N LEU A 386 -1.89 -4.11 -7.25
CA LEU A 386 -2.51 -4.93 -8.29
C LEU A 386 -3.82 -5.58 -7.80
N SER A 387 -3.83 -6.11 -6.57
CA SER A 387 -5.01 -6.75 -5.99
C SER A 387 -6.18 -5.80 -5.79
N MET A 388 -5.90 -4.51 -5.57
CA MET A 388 -6.91 -3.44 -5.44
C MET A 388 -7.47 -2.96 -6.78
N GLY A 389 -7.11 -3.58 -7.91
CA GLY A 389 -7.55 -3.17 -9.26
C GLY A 389 -6.64 -2.14 -9.93
N GLY A 390 -5.51 -1.77 -9.31
CA GLY A 390 -4.53 -0.84 -9.89
C GLY A 390 -3.77 -1.38 -11.11
N GLY A 391 -4.03 -2.63 -11.53
CA GLY A 391 -3.47 -3.24 -12.73
C GLY A 391 -4.28 -3.06 -14.01
N GLU A 392 -5.56 -2.67 -13.93
CA GLU A 392 -6.46 -2.65 -15.11
C GLU A 392 -6.52 -1.29 -15.84
N TYR A 393 -5.96 -0.22 -15.26
CA TYR A 393 -6.07 1.12 -15.84
C TYR A 393 -5.04 1.45 -16.93
N ILE A 394 -4.02 0.61 -17.16
CA ILE A 394 -3.04 0.84 -18.24
C ILE A 394 -3.48 0.20 -19.57
N VAL A 395 -4.42 -0.76 -19.56
CA VAL A 395 -4.85 -1.47 -20.79
C VAL A 395 -6.10 -0.82 -21.44
N MET A 396 -6.82 0.05 -20.72
CA MET A 396 -8.09 0.62 -21.20
C MET A 396 -7.93 1.93 -22.02
N PHE A 397 -6.72 2.47 -22.18
CA PHE A 397 -6.51 3.76 -22.89
C PHE A 397 -6.02 3.64 -24.34
N CYS A 398 -5.92 2.43 -24.93
CA CYS A 398 -5.42 2.26 -26.31
C CYS A 398 -6.44 1.64 -27.30
N LEU A 399 -7.75 1.69 -27.03
CA LEU A 399 -8.77 1.22 -27.99
C LEU A 399 -9.90 2.22 -28.30
N THR A 400 -9.75 3.50 -27.97
CA THR A 400 -10.67 4.55 -28.46
C THR A 400 -10.12 5.30 -29.66
N SER A 401 -9.76 4.55 -30.72
CA SER A 401 -9.67 5.14 -32.06
C SER A 401 -10.02 4.11 -33.13
N ILE A 402 -11.29 3.72 -33.17
CA ILE A 402 -11.89 3.17 -34.39
C ILE A 402 -13.18 3.95 -34.63
N TYR A 403 -13.16 4.76 -35.68
CA TYR A 403 -14.32 5.35 -36.30
C TYR A 403 -15.35 4.25 -36.62
N CYS A 404 -16.54 4.33 -36.03
CA CYS A 404 -17.68 3.53 -36.46
C CYS A 404 -18.55 4.42 -37.36
N VAL A 405 -18.36 4.28 -38.68
CA VAL A 405 -19.32 4.73 -39.68
C VAL A 405 -20.01 3.47 -40.21
N TYR A 406 -21.34 3.49 -40.20
CA TYR A 406 -22.30 2.49 -40.69
C TYR A 406 -22.78 1.38 -39.73
N ASN A 407 -24.02 1.60 -39.28
CA ASN A 407 -25.06 0.67 -38.84
C ASN A 407 -24.97 -0.77 -39.40
N ILE A 408 -24.97 -1.77 -38.51
CA ILE A 408 -25.96 -2.87 -38.34
C ILE A 408 -25.32 -3.98 -37.48
N CYS A 409 -25.89 -4.26 -36.31
CA CYS A 409 -25.61 -5.47 -35.54
C CYS A 409 -26.65 -6.54 -35.90
N PHE A 410 -26.20 -7.71 -36.36
CA PHE A 410 -27.01 -8.94 -36.33
C PHE A 410 -26.44 -9.88 -35.26
N TYR A 411 -27.28 -10.21 -34.29
CA TYR A 411 -27.12 -11.36 -33.40
C TYR A 411 -27.40 -12.64 -34.21
N THR A 412 -26.48 -13.60 -34.19
CA THR A 412 -26.82 -14.99 -34.52
C THR A 412 -26.23 -15.93 -33.47
N SER A 413 -27.14 -16.44 -32.66
CA SER A 413 -27.02 -17.69 -31.89
C SER A 413 -26.99 -18.91 -32.80
N ASN A 414 -26.09 -19.86 -32.57
CA ASN A 414 -26.18 -21.27 -33.01
C ASN A 414 -25.37 -22.12 -32.01
N ILE A 415 -26.02 -22.85 -31.09
CA ILE A 415 -26.57 -24.21 -31.19
C ILE A 415 -25.48 -25.29 -31.36
N ALA A 416 -25.50 -26.21 -30.40
CA ALA A 416 -24.66 -27.38 -30.24
C ALA A 416 -24.78 -28.40 -31.39
N GLY A 417 -23.64 -29.02 -31.74
CA GLY A 417 -23.55 -30.23 -32.57
C GLY A 417 -22.24 -30.96 -32.29
N PHE A 418 -22.33 -32.27 -32.03
CA PHE A 418 -21.24 -33.17 -31.63
C PHE A 418 -20.11 -33.30 -32.68
N PRO A 419 -18.86 -33.66 -32.28
CA PRO A 419 -17.70 -33.67 -33.17
C PRO A 419 -17.66 -34.91 -34.09
N PRO A 420 -17.26 -34.76 -35.37
CA PRO A 420 -16.93 -35.90 -36.22
C PRO A 420 -15.45 -36.31 -36.09
N LYS A 421 -15.25 -37.62 -36.23
CA LYS A 421 -14.01 -38.39 -36.14
C LYS A 421 -12.93 -37.90 -37.13
N PRO A 422 -11.62 -37.90 -36.76
CA PRO A 422 -10.57 -37.42 -37.65
C PRO A 422 -10.20 -38.47 -38.71
N THR A 423 -10.19 -38.05 -39.98
CA THR A 423 -9.64 -38.79 -41.11
C THR A 423 -8.51 -37.98 -41.73
N THR A 424 -7.34 -38.62 -41.81
CA THR A 424 -6.04 -38.15 -42.29
C THR A 424 -6.04 -37.78 -43.78
N THR A 425 -5.48 -36.61 -44.11
CA THR A 425 -5.12 -36.23 -45.49
C THR A 425 -3.70 -35.64 -45.48
N PRO A 426 -2.87 -35.86 -46.54
CA PRO A 426 -1.40 -35.75 -46.46
C PRO A 426 -0.85 -34.32 -46.41
N ALA A 427 0.37 -34.21 -45.89
CA ALA A 427 1.11 -32.99 -45.63
C ALA A 427 1.35 -32.11 -46.88
N PRO A 428 1.18 -30.78 -46.76
CA PRO A 428 1.73 -29.83 -47.73
C PRO A 428 3.23 -29.64 -47.51
N THR A 429 3.95 -29.61 -48.61
CA THR A 429 5.39 -29.35 -48.76
C THR A 429 5.81 -28.05 -48.05
N THR A 430 6.74 -28.15 -47.10
CA THR A 430 7.33 -27.00 -46.40
C THR A 430 8.28 -26.24 -47.32
N THR A 431 7.86 -25.05 -47.75
CA THR A 431 8.79 -23.98 -48.13
C THR A 431 9.58 -23.59 -46.88
N LYS A 432 10.92 -23.66 -46.94
CA LYS A 432 11.81 -23.24 -45.83
C LYS A 432 11.51 -21.80 -45.43
N ASP A 433 11.26 -21.58 -44.14
CA ASP A 433 11.21 -20.26 -43.52
C ASP A 433 12.58 -19.57 -43.69
N PRO A 434 12.66 -18.41 -44.36
CA PRO A 434 13.92 -17.68 -44.55
C PRO A 434 14.58 -17.21 -43.24
N LEU A 435 13.87 -17.23 -42.10
CA LEU A 435 14.40 -16.80 -40.80
C LEU A 435 15.14 -17.88 -40.01
N ALA A 436 15.06 -19.15 -40.41
CA ALA A 436 15.64 -20.25 -39.64
C ALA A 436 17.19 -20.34 -39.69
N ASP A 437 17.84 -19.71 -40.67
CA ASP A 437 19.27 -19.89 -40.96
C ASP A 437 20.16 -18.66 -40.68
N ILE A 438 19.65 -17.61 -40.01
CA ILE A 438 20.43 -16.37 -39.73
C ILE A 438 21.74 -16.65 -38.98
N CYS A 439 21.76 -17.61 -38.06
CA CYS A 439 22.92 -17.94 -37.25
C CYS A 439 23.91 -18.91 -37.92
N ARG A 440 23.61 -19.43 -39.12
CA ARG A 440 24.53 -20.35 -39.82
C ARG A 440 25.78 -19.59 -40.28
N GLY A 441 26.92 -19.90 -39.66
CA GLY A 441 28.22 -19.27 -39.98
C GLY A 441 28.47 -17.94 -39.26
N ARG A 442 27.59 -17.52 -38.34
CA ARG A 442 27.81 -16.35 -37.48
C ARG A 442 28.37 -16.78 -36.11
N PRO A 443 29.23 -15.97 -35.48
CA PRO A 443 29.64 -16.17 -34.09
C PRO A 443 28.44 -16.12 -33.13
N ASP A 444 28.61 -16.74 -31.96
CA ASP A 444 27.64 -16.61 -30.87
C ASP A 444 27.48 -15.14 -30.45
N GLY A 445 26.24 -14.70 -30.27
CA GLY A 445 25.94 -13.30 -29.96
C GLY A 445 24.53 -12.88 -30.33
N LEU A 446 24.22 -11.61 -30.07
CA LEU A 446 22.92 -11.00 -30.40
C LEU A 446 23.01 -10.24 -31.74
N TYR A 447 21.96 -10.37 -32.55
CA TYR A 447 21.87 -9.79 -33.88
C TYR A 447 20.50 -9.16 -34.09
N GLU A 448 20.48 -8.01 -34.78
CA GLU A 448 19.25 -7.33 -35.14
C GLU A 448 18.31 -8.20 -35.97
N ASN A 449 16.99 -8.07 -35.73
CA ASN A 449 15.98 -8.58 -36.64
C ASN A 449 15.57 -7.48 -37.64
N PRO A 450 15.93 -7.60 -38.94
CA PRO A 450 15.61 -6.58 -39.93
C PRO A 450 14.10 -6.50 -40.25
N ALA A 451 13.31 -7.52 -39.90
CA ALA A 451 11.87 -7.54 -40.13
C ALA A 451 11.07 -6.87 -39.00
N ASP A 452 11.60 -6.87 -37.77
CA ASP A 452 10.93 -6.33 -36.60
C ASP A 452 11.94 -5.86 -35.55
N LYS A 453 12.08 -4.53 -35.40
CA LYS A 453 13.02 -3.90 -34.48
C LYS A 453 12.71 -4.16 -33.00
N THR A 454 11.49 -4.62 -32.66
CA THR A 454 11.13 -4.99 -31.29
C THR A 454 11.64 -6.39 -30.91
N THR A 455 12.32 -7.07 -31.84
CA THR A 455 12.88 -8.40 -31.66
C THR A 455 14.33 -8.49 -32.09
N TYR A 456 15.03 -9.51 -31.62
CA TYR A 456 16.41 -9.78 -31.98
C TYR A 456 16.69 -11.29 -31.98
N PHE A 457 17.74 -11.68 -32.70
CA PHE A 457 18.20 -13.07 -32.76
C PHE A 457 19.35 -13.28 -31.80
N GLN A 458 19.29 -14.33 -30.99
CA GLN A 458 20.44 -14.87 -30.28
C GLN A 458 20.97 -16.06 -31.09
N CYS A 459 22.24 -15.98 -31.50
CA CYS A 459 22.95 -17.10 -32.08
C CYS A 459 23.75 -17.83 -31.00
N HIS A 460 23.58 -19.15 -30.94
CA HIS A 460 24.38 -20.00 -30.06
C HIS A 460 24.66 -21.36 -30.73
N VAL A 461 25.94 -21.66 -30.97
CA VAL A 461 26.41 -22.89 -31.62
C VAL A 461 25.71 -23.14 -32.97
N GLY A 462 25.52 -22.06 -33.74
CA GLY A 462 24.86 -22.10 -35.05
C GLY A 462 23.33 -22.23 -35.04
N ASN A 463 22.69 -22.27 -33.86
CA ASN A 463 21.23 -22.23 -33.70
C ASN A 463 20.72 -20.79 -33.58
N THR A 464 19.54 -20.52 -34.15
CA THR A 464 18.86 -19.21 -34.12
C THR A 464 17.73 -19.23 -33.09
N TYR A 465 17.78 -18.32 -32.12
CA TYR A 465 16.70 -18.09 -31.14
C TYR A 465 16.14 -16.68 -31.32
N LEU A 466 14.81 -16.54 -31.45
CA LEU A 466 14.14 -15.24 -31.54
C LEU A 466 13.74 -14.76 -30.14
N HIS A 467 14.10 -13.54 -29.80
CA HIS A 467 13.76 -12.89 -28.54
C HIS A 467 13.04 -11.56 -28.78
N HIS A 468 12.17 -11.19 -27.84
CA HIS A 468 11.48 -9.91 -27.85
C HIS A 468 12.13 -8.95 -26.84
N CYS A 469 12.28 -7.70 -27.22
CA CYS A 469 12.56 -6.61 -26.30
C CYS A 469 11.36 -6.40 -25.35
N GLN A 470 11.61 -5.78 -24.19
CA GLN A 470 10.52 -5.33 -23.33
C GLN A 470 9.63 -4.33 -24.08
N SER A 471 8.35 -4.29 -23.73
CA SER A 471 7.35 -3.46 -24.42
C SER A 471 7.79 -1.99 -24.47
N GLY A 472 7.86 -1.43 -25.68
CA GLY A 472 8.30 -0.05 -25.92
C GLY A 472 9.78 0.12 -26.27
N LEU A 473 10.61 -0.92 -26.10
CA LEU A 473 12.03 -0.89 -26.46
C LEU A 473 12.27 -1.50 -27.85
N ILE A 474 13.31 -1.05 -28.53
CA ILE A 474 13.83 -1.65 -29.76
C ILE A 474 15.26 -2.14 -29.57
N PHE A 475 15.65 -3.15 -30.34
CA PHE A 475 17.00 -3.68 -30.28
C PHE A 475 17.99 -2.76 -31.00
N TRP A 476 19.08 -2.40 -30.32
CA TRP A 476 20.18 -1.61 -30.85
C TRP A 476 21.42 -2.49 -31.02
N ASP A 477 21.87 -2.67 -32.27
CA ASP A 477 23.03 -3.49 -32.59
C ASP A 477 24.34 -2.93 -31.99
N SER A 478 24.40 -1.61 -31.79
CA SER A 478 25.56 -0.90 -31.22
C SER A 478 25.88 -1.30 -29.78
N CYS A 479 24.87 -1.51 -28.94
CA CYS A 479 25.01 -1.92 -27.54
C CYS A 479 24.70 -3.41 -27.32
N LYS A 480 24.19 -4.12 -28.33
CA LYS A 480 23.63 -5.48 -28.20
C LYS A 480 22.57 -5.55 -27.09
N CYS A 481 21.71 -4.54 -27.03
CA CYS A 481 20.74 -4.33 -25.96
C CYS A 481 19.41 -3.80 -26.49
N CYS A 482 18.34 -3.97 -25.72
CA CYS A 482 17.07 -3.32 -25.98
C CYS A 482 17.06 -1.98 -25.25
N ASP A 483 16.82 -0.90 -25.99
CA ASP A 483 16.76 0.46 -25.43
C ASP A 483 15.65 1.26 -26.14
N TRP A 484 15.38 2.47 -25.66
CA TRP A 484 14.36 3.34 -26.22
C TRP A 484 14.70 3.75 -27.68
N PRO A 485 13.70 3.88 -28.57
CA PRO A 485 13.89 4.25 -29.98
C PRO A 485 14.52 5.62 -30.24
#